data_AF-A0A1M3CWG2-F1
#
_entry.id   AF-A0A1M3CWG2-F1
#
_cell.length_a   1.000
_cell.length_b   1.000
_cell.length_c   1.000
_cell.angle_alpha   90.00
_cell.angle_beta   90.00
_cell.angle_gamma   90.00
#
_symmetry.space_group_name_H-M   'P 1'
#
loop_
_entity.id
_entity.type
_entity.pdbx_description
1 polymer ?
#
loop_
_entity_poly.entity_id
_entity_poly.type
_entity_poly.pdbx_seq_one_letter_code
_entity_poly.pdbx_strand_id
1 'polypeptide(L)'
;MAKKLQQLKALIHCNFSIILSKCFKQHPTLMIMKFIQKNYLVLFALIFSIVLGAKLFSTEPDSRSHAVLVSVAPHKFFVEKIAGSTVKIGLMVPAGASAHTYEPTPKQMLDATKADIWFYVGEGFEPKVRAALKSYNPQMYFADLRQNLDLISFHEGHKKCCAHHEGHYDLHYWLSPIQAKIQAQTIEQALSRIYPENAALYADNLAKFHQELDQLDGEIRQMMNKPHNPYIMISHPAYAYFCRDYGCQQLSIEIEGKDPTPKQLTQIIQAARQHHIKTIFVQIQYSSKGAKLIAAQIGAQVINLDPYSENYYESLRTIAQAFSSQPPIPSPTKD
;
A
#
# COMPACT_ATOMS: atom_id res chain seq x y z
N MET A 1 82.43 63.21 1.93
CA MET A 1 81.51 62.31 1.22
C MET A 1 80.01 62.54 1.51
N ALA A 2 79.59 63.06 2.68
CA ALA A 2 78.16 63.23 2.99
C ALA A 2 77.40 64.32 2.19
N LYS A 3 78.05 65.39 1.71
CA LYS A 3 77.37 66.47 0.96
C LYS A 3 77.02 66.13 -0.51
N LYS A 4 77.73 65.18 -1.14
CA LYS A 4 77.42 64.74 -2.52
C LYS A 4 76.25 63.74 -2.60
N LEU A 5 75.94 63.04 -1.51
CA LEU A 5 74.81 62.10 -1.46
C LEU A 5 73.46 62.79 -1.19
N GLN A 6 73.49 63.98 -0.59
CA GLN A 6 72.27 64.74 -0.25
C GLN A 6 71.72 65.54 -1.44
N GLN A 7 72.58 66.00 -2.36
CA GLN A 7 72.14 66.63 -3.62
C GLN A 7 71.57 65.63 -4.63
N LEU A 8 72.03 64.36 -4.63
CA LEU A 8 71.47 63.32 -5.51
C LEU A 8 70.07 62.86 -5.07
N LYS A 9 69.78 62.84 -3.76
CA LYS A 9 68.44 62.51 -3.24
C LYS A 9 67.40 63.62 -3.50
N ALA A 10 67.81 64.88 -3.55
CA ALA A 10 66.92 66.00 -3.84
C ALA A 10 66.47 66.04 -5.32
N LEU A 11 67.34 65.69 -6.27
CA LEU A 11 66.97 65.62 -7.70
C LEU A 11 66.05 64.42 -8.03
N ILE A 12 66.15 63.32 -7.30
CA ILE A 12 65.29 62.13 -7.52
C ILE A 12 63.88 62.34 -6.91
N HIS A 13 63.75 63.06 -5.79
CA HIS A 13 62.44 63.37 -5.19
C HIS A 13 61.69 64.52 -5.87
N CYS A 14 62.38 65.48 -6.49
CA CYS A 14 61.72 66.62 -7.13
C CYS A 14 61.04 66.22 -8.47
N ASN A 15 61.58 65.25 -9.19
CA ASN A 15 60.97 64.78 -10.45
C ASN A 15 59.81 63.81 -10.25
N PHE A 16 59.76 63.01 -9.17
CA PHE A 16 58.69 62.03 -8.98
C PHE A 16 57.34 62.68 -8.59
N SER A 17 57.37 63.72 -7.75
CA SER A 17 56.14 64.40 -7.30
C SER A 17 55.52 65.31 -8.38
N ILE A 18 56.35 65.89 -9.25
CA ILE A 18 55.88 66.71 -10.38
C ILE A 18 55.31 65.84 -11.50
N ILE A 19 55.87 64.63 -11.72
CA ILE A 19 55.35 63.67 -12.70
C ILE A 19 54.02 63.07 -12.21
N LEU A 20 53.87 62.74 -10.92
CA LEU A 20 52.60 62.25 -10.37
C LEU A 20 51.50 63.32 -10.37
N SER A 21 51.83 64.58 -10.07
CA SER A 21 50.87 65.69 -10.08
C SER A 21 50.42 66.11 -11.49
N LYS A 22 51.33 66.05 -12.48
CA LYS A 22 50.97 66.34 -13.89
C LYS A 22 50.26 65.18 -14.60
N CYS A 23 50.53 63.93 -14.21
CA CYS A 23 49.84 62.77 -14.78
C CYS A 23 48.39 62.64 -14.28
N PHE A 24 48.09 63.12 -13.06
CA PHE A 24 46.73 63.10 -12.50
C PHE A 24 45.76 64.09 -13.16
N LYS A 25 46.27 65.10 -13.88
CA LYS A 25 45.44 66.12 -14.56
C LYS A 25 45.09 65.81 -16.03
N GLN A 26 45.54 64.69 -16.58
CA GLN A 26 45.34 64.37 -18.01
C GLN A 26 44.59 63.06 -18.32
N HIS A 27 44.14 62.29 -17.32
CA HIS A 27 43.42 61.03 -17.57
C HIS A 27 42.12 60.91 -16.74
N PRO A 28 41.03 61.59 -17.15
CA PRO A 28 39.71 61.43 -16.51
C PRO A 28 39.18 59.99 -16.56
N THR A 29 39.70 59.17 -17.48
CA THR A 29 39.35 57.76 -17.65
C THR A 29 39.73 56.87 -16.47
N LEU A 30 40.83 57.15 -15.76
CA LEU A 30 41.28 56.29 -14.65
C LEU A 30 40.40 56.45 -13.39
N MET A 31 39.89 57.67 -13.16
CA MET A 31 38.98 57.96 -12.05
C MET A 31 37.58 57.40 -12.33
N ILE A 32 37.12 57.48 -13.59
CA ILE A 32 35.88 56.86 -14.07
C ILE A 32 35.96 55.33 -13.96
N MET A 33 37.08 54.70 -14.34
CA MET A 33 37.26 53.24 -14.19
C MET A 33 37.21 52.77 -12.73
N LYS A 34 37.82 53.51 -11.79
CA LYS A 34 37.76 53.17 -10.36
C LYS A 34 36.36 53.38 -9.78
N PHE A 35 35.62 54.39 -10.25
CA PHE A 35 34.24 54.63 -9.85
C PHE A 35 33.30 53.55 -10.39
N ILE A 36 33.48 53.15 -11.66
CA ILE A 36 32.75 52.04 -12.29
C ILE A 36 33.05 50.72 -11.57
N GLN A 37 34.33 50.39 -11.29
CA GLN A 37 34.69 49.16 -10.55
C GLN A 37 34.08 49.11 -9.14
N LYS A 38 34.08 50.24 -8.41
CA LYS A 38 33.47 50.31 -7.07
C LYS A 38 31.96 50.12 -7.12
N ASN A 39 31.28 50.69 -8.13
CA ASN A 39 29.84 50.53 -8.30
C ASN A 39 29.46 49.12 -8.77
N TYR A 40 30.29 48.46 -9.59
CA TYR A 40 30.12 47.05 -9.96
C TYR A 40 30.28 46.11 -8.77
N LEU A 41 31.23 46.37 -7.86
CA LEU A 41 31.40 45.58 -6.63
C LEU A 41 30.20 45.72 -5.67
N VAL A 42 29.64 46.93 -5.54
CA VAL A 42 28.43 47.17 -4.73
C VAL A 42 27.20 46.53 -5.36
N LEU A 43 27.04 46.64 -6.69
CA LEU A 43 25.93 46.01 -7.41
C LEU A 43 26.02 44.48 -7.36
N PHE A 44 27.23 43.93 -7.51
CA PHE A 44 27.48 42.50 -7.39
C PHE A 44 27.20 42.00 -5.97
N ALA A 45 27.61 42.75 -4.94
CA ALA A 45 27.30 42.40 -3.56
C ALA A 45 25.78 42.44 -3.28
N LEU A 46 25.06 43.43 -3.80
CA LEU A 46 23.59 43.51 -3.69
C LEU A 46 22.88 42.34 -4.39
N ILE A 47 23.29 42.01 -5.63
CA ILE A 47 22.73 40.87 -6.38
C ILE A 47 23.07 39.55 -5.66
N PHE A 48 24.29 39.40 -5.16
CA PHE A 48 24.71 38.23 -4.41
C PHE A 48 23.92 38.07 -3.10
N SER A 49 23.66 39.17 -2.38
CA SER A 49 22.80 39.16 -1.19
C SER A 49 21.35 38.82 -1.49
N ILE A 50 20.80 39.27 -2.63
CA ILE A 50 19.45 38.90 -3.07
C ILE A 50 19.37 37.42 -3.44
N VAL A 51 20.36 36.89 -4.17
CA VAL A 51 20.42 35.46 -4.54
C VAL A 51 20.64 34.56 -3.31
N LEU A 52 21.44 35.01 -2.34
CA LEU A 52 21.68 34.27 -1.11
C LEU A 52 20.46 34.32 -0.17
N GLY A 53 19.75 35.46 -0.13
CA GLY A 53 18.47 35.60 0.56
C GLY A 53 17.38 34.70 -0.03
N ALA A 54 17.28 34.62 -1.37
CA ALA A 54 16.32 33.74 -2.03
C ALA A 54 16.53 32.25 -1.68
N LYS A 55 17.79 31.80 -1.46
CA LYS A 55 18.06 30.44 -0.97
C LYS A 55 17.74 30.21 0.51
N LEU A 56 17.84 31.25 1.34
CA LEU A 56 17.52 31.18 2.77
C LEU A 56 16.00 31.18 3.04
N PHE A 57 15.21 31.73 2.11
CA PHE A 57 13.74 31.74 2.18
C PHE A 57 13.07 30.67 1.30
N SER A 58 13.85 29.80 0.64
CA SER A 58 13.33 28.53 0.15
C SER A 58 13.02 27.65 1.35
N THR A 59 11.82 27.81 1.90
CA THR A 59 11.17 26.70 2.59
C THR A 59 11.05 25.58 1.56
N GLU A 60 11.98 24.63 1.59
CA GLU A 60 11.73 23.30 1.03
C GLU A 60 10.31 22.93 1.49
N PRO A 61 9.38 22.63 0.58
CA PRO A 61 8.07 22.16 0.99
C PRO A 61 8.33 21.02 1.96
N ASP A 62 7.80 21.16 3.19
CA ASP A 62 7.88 20.14 4.23
C ASP A 62 7.61 18.81 3.52
N SER A 63 8.65 18.01 3.33
CA SER A 63 8.56 16.80 2.51
C SER A 63 7.77 15.83 3.38
N ARG A 64 6.46 16.01 3.42
CA ARG A 64 5.54 15.05 3.99
C ARG A 64 5.92 13.76 3.32
N SER A 65 6.42 12.86 4.16
CA SER A 65 6.82 11.54 3.72
C SER A 65 5.54 10.95 3.15
N HIS A 66 5.38 10.95 1.81
CA HIS A 66 4.20 10.45 1.11
C HIS A 66 3.91 9.04 1.63
N ALA A 67 3.05 8.94 2.63
CA ALA A 67 2.93 7.75 3.43
C ALA A 67 1.48 7.29 3.37
N VAL A 68 1.32 6.04 2.98
CA VAL A 68 0.03 5.41 2.80
C VAL A 68 -0.04 4.26 3.79
N LEU A 69 -1.16 4.13 4.47
CA LEU A 69 -1.48 3.02 5.32
C LEU A 69 -2.48 2.11 4.61
N VAL A 70 -2.29 0.80 4.71
CA VAL A 70 -3.26 -0.21 4.31
C VAL A 70 -3.54 -1.14 5.48
N SER A 71 -4.77 -1.64 5.57
CA SER A 71 -5.14 -2.55 6.67
C SER A 71 -4.51 -3.93 6.50
N VAL A 72 -4.63 -4.52 5.32
CA VAL A 72 -4.22 -5.91 5.04
C VAL A 72 -3.32 -6.01 3.80
N ALA A 73 -2.52 -7.07 3.75
CA ALA A 73 -1.42 -7.25 2.78
C ALA A 73 -1.83 -7.23 1.29
N PRO A 74 -2.98 -7.78 0.85
CA PRO A 74 -3.41 -7.67 -0.55
C PRO A 74 -3.52 -6.22 -1.05
N HIS A 75 -3.95 -5.30 -0.20
CA HIS A 75 -4.06 -3.88 -0.56
C HIS A 75 -2.70 -3.18 -0.61
N LYS A 76 -1.69 -3.67 0.12
CA LYS A 76 -0.32 -3.21 -0.05
C LYS A 76 0.13 -3.45 -1.49
N PHE A 77 -0.09 -4.66 -2.01
CA PHE A 77 0.20 -4.99 -3.40
C PHE A 77 -0.56 -4.08 -4.38
N PHE A 78 -1.85 -3.80 -4.12
CA PHE A 78 -2.64 -2.92 -5.01
C PHE A 78 -2.09 -1.50 -5.04
N VAL A 79 -1.73 -0.94 -3.87
CA VAL A 79 -1.11 0.39 -3.78
C VAL A 79 0.25 0.37 -4.47
N GLU A 80 1.08 -0.67 -4.31
CA GLU A 80 2.37 -0.79 -5.01
C GLU A 80 2.19 -0.81 -6.54
N LYS A 81 1.18 -1.54 -7.04
CA LYS A 81 0.86 -1.62 -8.46
C LYS A 81 0.48 -0.27 -9.06
N ILE A 82 -0.20 0.60 -8.30
CA ILE A 82 -0.69 1.90 -8.77
C ILE A 82 0.35 3.00 -8.52
N ALA A 83 0.85 3.09 -7.29
CA ALA A 83 1.71 4.17 -6.84
C ALA A 83 3.19 3.98 -7.20
N GLY A 84 3.62 2.74 -7.49
CA GLY A 84 5.03 2.44 -7.68
C GLY A 84 5.87 2.89 -6.50
N SER A 85 6.96 3.62 -6.75
CA SER A 85 7.87 4.13 -5.71
C SER A 85 7.51 5.54 -5.20
N THR A 86 6.36 6.10 -5.59
CA THR A 86 5.99 7.49 -5.23
C THR A 86 5.56 7.65 -3.77
N VAL A 87 5.20 6.55 -3.11
CA VAL A 87 4.73 6.53 -1.72
C VAL A 87 5.44 5.44 -0.91
N LYS A 88 5.51 5.63 0.41
CA LYS A 88 5.90 4.62 1.40
C LYS A 88 4.63 3.97 1.95
N ILE A 89 4.60 2.64 1.97
CA ILE A 89 3.39 1.89 2.34
C ILE A 89 3.60 1.21 3.68
N GLY A 90 2.76 1.56 4.66
CA GLY A 90 2.66 0.89 5.96
C GLY A 90 1.53 -0.13 5.96
N LEU A 91 1.74 -1.26 6.63
CA LEU A 91 0.76 -2.33 6.80
C LEU A 91 0.32 -2.40 8.27
N MET A 92 -0.99 -2.36 8.53
CA MET A 92 -1.53 -2.45 9.89
C MET A 92 -1.48 -3.86 10.45
N VAL A 93 -2.06 -4.83 9.73
CA VAL A 93 -2.10 -6.23 10.15
C VAL A 93 -0.84 -6.93 9.61
N PRO A 94 0.16 -7.25 10.46
CA PRO A 94 1.39 -7.90 10.01
C PRO A 94 1.14 -9.35 9.58
N ALA A 95 2.06 -9.88 8.77
CA ALA A 95 2.01 -11.27 8.33
C ALA A 95 1.86 -12.25 9.51
N GLY A 96 0.94 -13.22 9.37
CA GLY A 96 0.64 -14.23 10.38
C GLY A 96 -0.32 -13.78 11.50
N ALA A 97 -0.64 -12.50 11.63
CA ALA A 97 -1.69 -12.04 12.53
C ALA A 97 -3.09 -12.23 11.90
N SER A 98 -4.10 -12.51 12.73
CA SER A 98 -5.50 -12.50 12.30
C SER A 98 -6.00 -11.07 12.20
N ALA A 99 -6.55 -10.68 11.05
CA ALA A 99 -7.14 -9.36 10.84
C ALA A 99 -8.40 -9.14 11.70
N HIS A 100 -9.20 -10.18 11.91
CA HIS A 100 -10.47 -10.12 12.64
C HIS A 100 -10.30 -9.90 14.15
N THR A 101 -9.21 -10.37 14.73
CA THR A 101 -8.89 -10.18 16.16
C THR A 101 -7.73 -9.22 16.37
N TYR A 102 -7.35 -8.47 15.34
CA TYR A 102 -6.17 -7.64 15.40
C TYR A 102 -6.36 -6.44 16.34
N GLU A 103 -5.34 -6.13 17.12
CA GLU A 103 -5.28 -4.88 17.89
C GLU A 103 -3.93 -4.20 17.62
N PRO A 104 -3.93 -3.01 16.98
CA PRO A 104 -2.68 -2.30 16.73
C PRO A 104 -2.00 -1.86 18.03
N THR A 105 -0.68 -2.01 18.07
CA THR A 105 0.12 -1.57 19.21
C THR A 105 0.19 -0.04 19.32
N PRO A 106 0.47 0.54 20.51
CA PRO A 106 0.67 1.99 20.65
C PRO A 106 1.75 2.56 19.72
N LYS A 107 2.82 1.79 19.47
CA LYS A 107 3.86 2.18 18.51
C LYS A 107 3.30 2.26 17.09
N GLN A 108 2.53 1.27 16.64
CA GLN A 108 1.89 1.31 15.32
C GLN A 108 0.90 2.46 15.20
N MET A 109 0.15 2.76 16.26
CA MET A 109 -0.73 3.93 16.27
C MET A 109 0.05 5.24 16.07
N LEU A 110 1.22 5.39 16.72
CA LEU A 110 2.09 6.54 16.52
C LEU A 110 2.70 6.60 15.11
N ASP A 111 3.06 5.45 14.53
CA ASP A 111 3.57 5.41 13.17
C ASP A 111 2.47 5.71 12.15
N ALA A 112 1.24 5.24 12.40
CA ALA A 112 0.08 5.49 11.56
C ALA A 112 -0.31 6.97 11.48
N THR A 113 -0.06 7.79 12.52
CA THR A 113 -0.34 9.24 12.45
C THR A 113 0.45 9.97 11.37
N LYS A 114 1.56 9.38 10.90
CA LYS A 114 2.44 9.97 9.87
C LYS A 114 1.91 9.74 8.44
N ALA A 115 0.90 8.90 8.24
CA ALA A 115 0.34 8.63 6.94
C ALA A 115 -0.59 9.76 6.48
N ASP A 116 -0.55 10.08 5.19
CA ASP A 116 -1.47 11.02 4.54
C ASP A 116 -2.80 10.35 4.18
N ILE A 117 -2.77 9.04 3.90
CA ILE A 117 -3.94 8.25 3.51
C ILE A 117 -3.98 6.96 4.29
N TRP A 118 -5.17 6.52 4.70
CA TRP A 118 -5.43 5.14 5.09
C TRP A 118 -6.53 4.50 4.26
N PHE A 119 -6.17 3.43 3.56
CA PHE A 119 -7.07 2.50 2.89
C PHE A 119 -7.52 1.40 3.85
N TYR A 120 -8.78 1.44 4.26
CA TYR A 120 -9.37 0.54 5.25
C TYR A 120 -10.43 -0.37 4.63
N VAL A 121 -10.70 -1.53 5.25
CA VAL A 121 -11.41 -2.66 4.61
C VAL A 121 -12.67 -3.13 5.35
N GLY A 122 -12.98 -2.54 6.50
CA GLY A 122 -14.12 -2.88 7.35
C GLY A 122 -13.81 -3.81 8.53
N GLU A 123 -12.54 -4.06 8.85
CA GLU A 123 -12.17 -4.89 10.00
C GLU A 123 -12.60 -4.26 11.33
N GLY A 124 -12.87 -5.10 12.33
CA GLY A 124 -13.47 -4.67 13.61
C GLY A 124 -12.63 -3.68 14.43
N PHE A 125 -11.30 -3.67 14.25
CA PHE A 125 -10.42 -2.72 14.93
C PHE A 125 -10.45 -1.32 14.30
N GLU A 126 -10.85 -1.21 13.03
CA GLU A 126 -10.69 0.00 12.25
C GLU A 126 -11.53 1.19 12.73
N PRO A 127 -12.80 1.03 13.18
CA PRO A 127 -13.59 2.16 13.69
C PRO A 127 -12.89 2.90 14.85
N LYS A 128 -12.36 2.16 15.82
CA LYS A 128 -11.65 2.72 16.98
C LYS A 128 -10.37 3.41 16.56
N VAL A 129 -9.60 2.78 15.66
CA VAL A 129 -8.35 3.35 15.14
C VAL A 129 -8.60 4.60 14.33
N ARG A 130 -9.62 4.62 13.45
CA ARG A 130 -10.00 5.80 12.66
C ARG A 130 -10.40 6.96 13.56
N ALA A 131 -11.18 6.71 14.61
CA ALA A 131 -11.56 7.75 15.57
C ALA A 131 -10.32 8.37 16.27
N ALA A 132 -9.36 7.54 16.66
CA ALA A 132 -8.11 8.00 17.24
C ALA A 132 -7.26 8.80 16.22
N LEU A 133 -7.04 8.25 15.02
CA LEU A 133 -6.23 8.89 13.98
C LEU A 133 -6.83 10.20 13.50
N LYS A 134 -8.16 10.31 13.40
CA LYS A 134 -8.84 11.59 13.07
C LYS A 134 -8.55 12.68 14.11
N SER A 135 -8.32 12.30 15.36
CA SER A 135 -7.96 13.24 16.44
C SER A 135 -6.48 13.64 16.39
N TYR A 136 -5.58 12.70 16.09
CA TYR A 136 -4.13 12.95 16.06
C TYR A 136 -3.61 13.52 14.73
N ASN A 137 -4.22 13.14 13.61
CA ASN A 137 -3.95 13.64 12.27
C ASN A 137 -5.27 13.97 11.55
N PRO A 138 -5.84 15.18 11.78
CA PRO A 138 -7.10 15.60 11.16
C PRO A 138 -7.04 15.75 9.64
N GLN A 139 -5.83 15.78 9.05
CA GLN A 139 -5.62 15.94 7.60
C GLN A 139 -5.54 14.60 6.87
N MET A 140 -5.48 13.47 7.60
CA MET A 140 -5.44 12.15 7.00
C MET A 140 -6.71 11.89 6.19
N TYR A 141 -6.54 11.40 4.96
CA TYR A 141 -7.63 10.94 4.13
C TYR A 141 -7.95 9.47 4.44
N PHE A 142 -9.21 9.18 4.77
CA PHE A 142 -9.68 7.82 5.03
C PHE A 142 -10.45 7.31 3.81
N ALA A 143 -9.92 6.31 3.14
CA ALA A 143 -10.50 5.71 1.94
C ALA A 143 -11.11 4.34 2.28
N ASP A 144 -12.43 4.21 2.09
CA ASP A 144 -13.16 2.96 2.32
C ASP A 144 -13.09 2.08 1.07
N LEU A 145 -12.35 0.97 1.15
CA LEU A 145 -12.20 0.08 0.01
C LEU A 145 -13.42 -0.78 -0.29
N ARG A 146 -14.49 -0.67 0.51
CA ARG A 146 -15.77 -1.34 0.27
C ARG A 146 -16.70 -0.56 -0.66
N GLN A 147 -16.33 0.67 -1.01
CA GLN A 147 -17.18 1.52 -1.86
C GLN A 147 -17.37 0.90 -3.23
N ASN A 148 -18.63 0.89 -3.69
CA ASN A 148 -19.06 0.39 -4.99
C ASN A 148 -18.83 -1.11 -5.22
N LEU A 149 -18.54 -1.88 -4.17
CA LEU A 149 -18.44 -3.34 -4.27
C LEU A 149 -19.81 -4.00 -4.20
N ASP A 150 -19.95 -5.10 -4.94
CA ASP A 150 -21.06 -6.03 -4.79
C ASP A 150 -20.81 -6.95 -3.57
N LEU A 151 -21.11 -6.46 -2.36
CA LEU A 151 -20.78 -7.15 -1.11
C LEU A 151 -21.69 -8.36 -0.86
N ILE A 152 -21.10 -9.50 -0.50
CA ILE A 152 -21.83 -10.71 -0.12
C ILE A 152 -22.29 -10.57 1.33
N SER A 153 -23.60 -10.60 1.57
CA SER A 153 -24.15 -10.62 2.92
C SER A 153 -24.16 -12.04 3.49
N PHE A 154 -23.84 -12.16 4.78
CA PHE A 154 -23.94 -13.41 5.53
C PHE A 154 -25.39 -13.96 5.68
N HIS A 155 -26.42 -13.14 5.41
CA HIS A 155 -27.82 -13.54 5.56
C HIS A 155 -28.47 -14.07 4.28
N GLU A 156 -27.93 -13.77 3.09
CA GLU A 156 -28.47 -14.26 1.82
C GLU A 156 -27.76 -15.56 1.41
N GLY A 157 -28.36 -16.70 1.75
CA GLY A 157 -27.96 -18.03 1.24
C GLY A 157 -27.39 -19.00 2.28
N HIS A 158 -27.02 -18.54 3.47
CA HIS A 158 -26.56 -19.41 4.56
C HIS A 158 -27.55 -19.41 5.73
N LYS A 159 -28.35 -20.48 5.84
CA LYS A 159 -29.18 -20.70 7.03
C LYS A 159 -28.28 -20.84 8.27
N LYS A 160 -28.25 -19.78 9.11
CA LYS A 160 -27.78 -19.72 10.50
C LYS A 160 -26.26 -19.86 10.77
N CYS A 161 -25.43 -18.86 10.45
CA CYS A 161 -24.02 -18.89 10.87
C CYS A 161 -23.36 -17.56 11.32
N CYS A 162 -24.06 -16.43 11.48
CA CYS A 162 -23.34 -15.16 11.69
C CYS A 162 -24.02 -14.21 12.71
N ALA A 163 -23.40 -14.09 13.88
CA ALA A 163 -23.48 -12.92 14.75
C ALA A 163 -22.04 -12.59 15.16
N HIS A 164 -21.57 -11.35 14.86
CA HIS A 164 -20.44 -10.61 15.49
C HIS A 164 -19.60 -9.71 14.55
N HIS A 165 -20.00 -9.47 13.29
CA HIS A 165 -19.38 -8.39 12.50
C HIS A 165 -20.25 -7.13 12.56
N GLU A 166 -19.66 -5.98 12.90
CA GLU A 166 -20.25 -4.67 12.58
C GLU A 166 -20.28 -4.54 11.05
N GLY A 167 -21.36 -5.03 10.45
CA GLY A 167 -21.51 -5.20 9.01
C GLY A 167 -21.78 -6.66 8.67
N HIS A 168 -22.98 -6.94 8.16
CA HIS A 168 -23.44 -8.29 7.83
C HIS A 168 -22.79 -8.85 6.55
N TYR A 169 -21.53 -8.53 6.26
CA TYR A 169 -20.89 -8.81 4.97
C TYR A 169 -19.54 -9.51 5.12
N ASP A 170 -19.23 -10.41 4.18
CA ASP A 170 -17.90 -11.00 4.05
C ASP A 170 -16.91 -9.91 3.57
N LEU A 171 -15.77 -9.79 4.28
CA LEU A 171 -14.74 -8.78 4.02
C LEU A 171 -13.67 -9.23 3.01
N HIS A 172 -13.64 -10.51 2.61
CA HIS A 172 -12.57 -11.07 1.77
C HIS A 172 -12.75 -10.79 0.27
N TYR A 173 -13.29 -9.61 -0.06
CA TYR A 173 -13.66 -9.22 -1.42
C TYR A 173 -12.48 -9.08 -2.38
N TRP A 174 -11.25 -8.91 -1.87
CA TRP A 174 -10.04 -8.93 -2.70
C TRP A 174 -9.77 -10.31 -3.34
N LEU A 175 -10.38 -11.40 -2.86
CA LEU A 175 -10.23 -12.71 -3.50
C LEU A 175 -11.02 -12.85 -4.81
N SER A 176 -11.71 -11.79 -5.23
CA SER A 176 -12.29 -11.64 -6.57
C SER A 176 -11.45 -10.63 -7.36
N PRO A 177 -10.80 -11.03 -8.47
CA PRO A 177 -10.16 -10.10 -9.40
C PRO A 177 -11.10 -9.01 -9.91
N ILE A 178 -12.39 -9.33 -10.08
CA ILE A 178 -13.44 -8.38 -10.50
C ILE A 178 -13.60 -7.28 -9.46
N GLN A 179 -13.75 -7.64 -8.19
CA GLN A 179 -13.84 -6.68 -7.08
C GLN A 179 -12.51 -5.96 -6.84
N ALA A 180 -11.37 -6.61 -7.09
CA ALA A 180 -10.05 -6.01 -6.99
C ALA A 180 -9.86 -4.85 -7.96
N LYS A 181 -10.43 -4.92 -9.17
CA LYS A 181 -10.44 -3.80 -10.13
C LYS A 181 -11.15 -2.56 -9.57
N ILE A 182 -12.26 -2.76 -8.85
CA ILE A 182 -13.02 -1.66 -8.23
C ILE A 182 -12.22 -1.04 -7.08
N GLN A 183 -11.61 -1.87 -6.22
CA GLN A 183 -10.73 -1.40 -5.15
C GLN A 183 -9.53 -0.63 -5.70
N ALA A 184 -8.91 -1.13 -6.77
CA ALA A 184 -7.80 -0.47 -7.46
C ALA A 184 -8.20 0.92 -7.96
N GLN A 185 -9.42 1.07 -8.49
CA GLN A 185 -9.93 2.36 -8.92
C GLN A 185 -10.15 3.33 -7.73
N THR A 186 -10.69 2.86 -6.61
CA THR A 186 -10.79 3.65 -5.38
C THR A 186 -9.42 4.09 -4.87
N ILE A 187 -8.41 3.21 -4.96
CA ILE A 187 -7.03 3.51 -4.57
C ILE A 187 -6.44 4.60 -5.48
N GLU A 188 -6.53 4.44 -6.79
CA GLU A 188 -6.05 5.43 -7.76
C GLU A 188 -6.68 6.80 -7.52
N GLN A 189 -8.02 6.87 -7.36
CA GLN A 189 -8.73 8.13 -7.14
C GLN A 189 -8.27 8.83 -5.85
N ALA A 190 -8.05 8.07 -4.78
CA ALA A 190 -7.56 8.62 -3.52
C ALA A 190 -6.11 9.11 -3.64
N LEU A 191 -5.25 8.34 -4.30
CA LEU A 191 -3.85 8.72 -4.54
C LEU A 191 -3.77 9.98 -5.42
N SER A 192 -4.49 10.02 -6.55
CA SER A 192 -4.53 11.17 -7.47
C SER A 192 -5.10 12.42 -6.82
N ARG A 193 -6.01 12.27 -5.83
CA ARG A 193 -6.54 13.39 -5.04
C ARG A 193 -5.48 14.01 -4.12
N ILE A 194 -4.67 13.17 -3.48
CA ILE A 194 -3.74 13.60 -2.43
C ILE A 194 -2.36 13.96 -3.01
N TYR A 195 -1.95 13.27 -4.07
CA TYR A 195 -0.68 13.47 -4.79
C TYR A 195 -0.95 13.80 -6.28
N PRO A 196 -1.57 14.96 -6.59
CA PRO A 196 -2.02 15.30 -7.94
C PRO A 196 -0.87 15.39 -8.96
N GLU A 197 0.35 15.64 -8.51
CA GLU A 197 1.55 15.66 -9.35
C GLU A 197 1.87 14.29 -9.98
N ASN A 198 1.36 13.20 -9.38
CA ASN A 198 1.55 11.82 -9.87
C ASN A 198 0.29 11.23 -10.52
N ALA A 199 -0.80 11.99 -10.67
CA ALA A 199 -2.10 11.47 -11.11
C ALA A 199 -2.04 10.76 -12.47
N ALA A 200 -1.29 11.31 -13.44
CA ALA A 200 -1.13 10.66 -14.76
C ALA A 200 -0.44 9.30 -14.66
N LEU A 201 0.59 9.18 -13.81
CA LEU A 201 1.28 7.92 -13.55
C LEU A 201 0.32 6.89 -12.92
N TYR A 202 -0.49 7.31 -11.95
CA TYR A 202 -1.45 6.43 -11.27
C TYR A 202 -2.53 5.92 -12.23
N ALA A 203 -3.06 6.78 -13.10
CA ALA A 203 -4.01 6.39 -14.13
C ALA A 203 -3.43 5.36 -15.12
N ASP A 204 -2.20 5.59 -15.60
CA ASP A 204 -1.51 4.65 -16.50
C ASP A 204 -1.25 3.30 -15.83
N ASN A 205 -0.85 3.32 -14.56
CA ASN A 205 -0.60 2.11 -13.79
C ASN A 205 -1.88 1.36 -13.44
N LEU A 206 -2.97 2.07 -13.15
CA LEU A 206 -4.29 1.48 -12.97
C LEU A 206 -4.73 0.72 -14.21
N ALA A 207 -4.59 1.34 -15.40
CA ALA A 207 -4.95 0.69 -16.66
C ALA A 207 -4.17 -0.61 -16.89
N LYS A 208 -2.85 -0.61 -16.63
CA LYS A 208 -2.03 -1.83 -16.69
C LYS A 208 -2.47 -2.86 -15.66
N PHE A 209 -2.72 -2.43 -14.42
CA PHE A 209 -3.13 -3.34 -13.35
C PHE A 209 -4.48 -3.98 -13.65
N HIS A 210 -5.43 -3.24 -14.23
CA HIS A 210 -6.71 -3.80 -14.70
C HIS A 210 -6.52 -4.89 -15.75
N GLN A 211 -5.62 -4.69 -16.73
CA GLN A 211 -5.30 -5.71 -17.73
C GLN A 211 -4.70 -6.97 -17.10
N GLU A 212 -3.80 -6.81 -16.11
CA GLU A 212 -3.22 -7.94 -15.37
C GLU A 212 -4.29 -8.70 -14.56
N LEU A 213 -5.25 -8.00 -13.97
CA LEU A 213 -6.38 -8.61 -13.26
C LEU A 213 -7.35 -9.33 -14.21
N ASP A 214 -7.59 -8.79 -15.41
CA ASP A 214 -8.39 -9.46 -16.44
C ASP A 214 -7.72 -10.75 -16.93
N GLN A 215 -6.39 -10.72 -17.11
CA GLN A 215 -5.62 -11.92 -17.44
C GLN A 215 -5.71 -12.96 -16.32
N LEU A 216 -5.52 -12.55 -15.06
CA LEU A 216 -5.61 -13.43 -13.90
C LEU A 216 -7.00 -14.07 -13.77
N ASP A 217 -8.08 -13.29 -13.97
CA ASP A 217 -9.44 -13.82 -13.99
C ASP A 217 -9.61 -14.90 -15.07
N GLY A 218 -9.11 -14.66 -16.28
CA GLY A 218 -9.13 -15.62 -17.38
C GLY A 218 -8.38 -16.93 -17.05
N GLU A 219 -7.18 -16.82 -16.46
CA GLU A 219 -6.39 -17.97 -16.02
C GLU A 219 -7.14 -18.80 -14.96
N ILE A 220 -7.75 -18.14 -13.97
CA ILE A 220 -8.52 -18.81 -12.91
C ILE A 220 -9.76 -19.50 -13.49
N ARG A 221 -10.52 -18.84 -14.38
CA ARG A 221 -11.65 -19.47 -15.07
C ARG A 221 -11.23 -20.72 -15.82
N GLN A 222 -10.09 -20.68 -16.52
CA GLN A 222 -9.59 -21.84 -17.24
C GLN A 222 -9.23 -23.00 -16.30
N MET A 223 -8.65 -22.72 -15.13
CA MET A 223 -8.34 -23.74 -14.12
C MET A 223 -9.63 -24.33 -13.52
N MET A 224 -10.58 -23.48 -13.14
CA MET A 224 -11.82 -23.88 -12.45
C MET A 224 -12.85 -24.52 -13.39
N ASN A 225 -12.79 -24.30 -14.70
CA ASN A 225 -13.69 -24.97 -15.66
C ASN A 225 -13.39 -26.47 -15.88
N LYS A 226 -12.24 -26.96 -15.41
CA LYS A 226 -11.92 -28.39 -15.49
C LYS A 226 -12.86 -29.18 -14.57
N PRO A 227 -13.24 -30.43 -14.90
CA PRO A 227 -14.03 -31.25 -13.99
C PRO A 227 -13.33 -31.40 -12.63
N HIS A 228 -14.00 -30.95 -11.58
CA HIS A 228 -13.53 -31.00 -10.20
C HIS A 228 -14.74 -31.09 -9.27
N ASN A 229 -14.51 -31.29 -7.97
CA ASN A 229 -15.57 -31.22 -6.98
C ASN A 229 -15.81 -29.75 -6.56
N PRO A 230 -17.03 -29.21 -6.77
CA PRO A 230 -17.31 -27.80 -6.49
C PRO A 230 -17.36 -27.49 -4.99
N TYR A 231 -17.46 -28.48 -4.09
CA TYR A 231 -17.54 -28.27 -2.65
C TYR A 231 -16.16 -28.20 -2.02
N ILE A 232 -15.76 -27.05 -1.49
CA ILE A 232 -14.45 -26.84 -0.90
C ILE A 232 -14.57 -26.77 0.63
N MET A 233 -13.89 -27.64 1.38
CA MET A 233 -13.90 -27.57 2.84
C MET A 233 -12.76 -26.70 3.36
N ILE A 234 -13.12 -25.72 4.20
CA ILE A 234 -12.19 -24.71 4.75
C ILE A 234 -12.35 -24.60 6.26
N SER A 235 -11.29 -24.22 6.96
CA SER A 235 -11.37 -23.98 8.40
C SER A 235 -12.19 -22.75 8.72
N HIS A 236 -11.86 -21.61 8.10
CA HIS A 236 -12.47 -20.29 8.34
C HIS A 236 -13.06 -19.76 7.02
N PRO A 237 -14.29 -19.20 7.02
CA PRO A 237 -14.96 -18.74 5.81
C PRO A 237 -14.33 -17.47 5.27
N ALA A 238 -13.54 -17.62 4.21
CA ALA A 238 -12.86 -16.50 3.55
C ALA A 238 -13.05 -16.47 2.03
N TYR A 239 -13.57 -17.53 1.40
CA TYR A 239 -13.48 -17.71 -0.05
C TYR A 239 -14.80 -17.45 -0.78
N ALA A 240 -15.75 -16.73 -0.15
CA ALA A 240 -17.09 -16.52 -0.71
C ALA A 240 -17.06 -15.85 -2.09
N TYR A 241 -16.28 -14.77 -2.23
CA TYR A 241 -16.17 -14.02 -3.49
C TYR A 241 -15.50 -14.84 -4.59
N PHE A 242 -14.43 -15.57 -4.26
CA PHE A 242 -13.79 -16.49 -5.20
C PHE A 242 -14.80 -17.54 -5.69
N CYS A 243 -15.55 -18.15 -4.76
CA CYS A 243 -16.53 -19.17 -5.11
C CYS A 243 -17.73 -18.64 -5.88
N ARG A 244 -18.19 -17.42 -5.59
CA ARG A 244 -19.21 -16.73 -6.38
C ARG A 244 -18.78 -16.59 -7.84
N ASP A 245 -17.53 -16.17 -8.07
CA ASP A 245 -17.06 -15.81 -9.41
C ASP A 245 -16.66 -17.04 -10.26
N TYR A 246 -16.29 -18.15 -9.61
CA TYR A 246 -15.74 -19.34 -10.27
C TYR A 246 -16.53 -20.65 -10.02
N GLY A 247 -17.72 -20.56 -9.43
CA GLY A 247 -18.66 -21.68 -9.36
C GLY A 247 -18.30 -22.78 -8.35
N CYS A 248 -17.66 -22.43 -7.23
CA CYS A 248 -17.49 -23.33 -6.10
C CYS A 248 -18.44 -23.01 -4.94
N GLN A 249 -18.50 -23.90 -3.95
CA GLN A 249 -19.26 -23.73 -2.72
C GLN A 249 -18.35 -24.06 -1.53
N GLN A 250 -18.13 -23.08 -0.65
CA GLN A 250 -17.34 -23.30 0.55
C GLN A 250 -18.16 -23.95 1.67
N LEU A 251 -17.57 -24.94 2.33
CA LEU A 251 -18.07 -25.60 3.54
C LEU A 251 -17.13 -25.24 4.70
N SER A 252 -17.59 -24.37 5.60
CA SER A 252 -16.81 -23.94 6.75
C SER A 252 -16.87 -24.95 7.90
N ILE A 253 -15.73 -25.20 8.54
CA ILE A 253 -15.64 -25.96 9.79
C ILE A 253 -15.95 -25.07 10.99
N GLU A 254 -15.41 -23.87 10.99
CA GLU A 254 -15.70 -22.84 11.98
C GLU A 254 -17.15 -22.37 11.83
N ILE A 255 -17.80 -22.16 12.98
CA ILE A 255 -19.17 -21.66 13.07
C ILE A 255 -19.14 -20.41 13.94
N GLU A 256 -19.60 -19.28 13.41
CA GLU A 256 -19.67 -18.01 14.14
C GLU A 256 -18.35 -17.57 14.80
N GLY A 257 -17.21 -17.69 14.12
CA GLY A 257 -15.92 -17.30 14.72
C GLY A 257 -15.29 -18.36 15.62
N LYS A 258 -15.92 -19.54 15.78
CA LYS A 258 -15.59 -20.51 16.84
C LYS A 258 -15.39 -21.93 16.33
N ASP A 259 -14.54 -22.66 17.06
CA ASP A 259 -14.38 -24.10 16.90
C ASP A 259 -15.73 -24.83 17.11
N PRO A 260 -16.04 -25.87 16.30
CA PRO A 260 -17.33 -26.55 16.37
C PRO A 260 -17.48 -27.37 17.67
N THR A 261 -18.69 -27.42 18.20
CA THR A 261 -19.07 -28.37 19.28
C THR A 261 -19.00 -29.81 18.78
N PRO A 262 -18.92 -30.83 19.66
CA PRO A 262 -18.90 -32.25 19.25
C PRO A 262 -20.07 -32.67 18.35
N LYS A 263 -21.26 -32.10 18.59
CA LYS A 263 -22.44 -32.33 17.76
C LYS A 263 -22.28 -31.73 16.35
N GLN A 264 -21.83 -30.47 16.27
CA GLN A 264 -21.57 -29.80 14.99
C GLN A 264 -20.45 -30.49 14.21
N LEU A 265 -19.38 -30.90 14.88
CA LEU A 265 -18.29 -31.68 14.30
C LEU A 265 -18.79 -32.96 13.63
N THR A 266 -19.73 -33.67 14.26
CA THR A 266 -20.34 -34.88 13.66
C THR A 266 -21.10 -34.55 12.37
N GLN A 267 -21.85 -33.44 12.35
CA GLN A 267 -22.57 -32.97 11.17
C GLN A 267 -21.61 -32.55 10.05
N ILE A 268 -20.52 -31.87 10.39
CA ILE A 268 -19.48 -31.46 9.43
C ILE A 268 -18.79 -32.69 8.83
N ILE A 269 -18.47 -33.72 9.63
CA ILE A 269 -17.89 -34.97 9.12
C ILE A 269 -18.86 -35.67 8.16
N GLN A 270 -20.16 -35.69 8.48
CA GLN A 270 -21.19 -36.26 7.60
C GLN A 270 -21.28 -35.50 6.28
N ALA A 271 -21.33 -34.16 6.32
CA ALA A 271 -21.33 -33.32 5.14
C ALA A 271 -20.06 -33.53 4.29
N ALA A 272 -18.88 -33.60 4.92
CA ALA A 272 -17.62 -33.84 4.23
C ALA A 272 -17.61 -35.19 3.49
N ARG A 273 -18.17 -36.24 4.11
CA ARG A 273 -18.33 -37.56 3.46
C ARG A 273 -19.32 -37.51 2.30
N GLN A 274 -20.49 -36.89 2.51
CA GLN A 274 -21.52 -36.74 1.48
C GLN A 274 -21.02 -35.98 0.26
N HIS A 275 -20.22 -34.94 0.46
CA HIS A 275 -19.63 -34.13 -0.61
C HIS A 275 -18.27 -34.67 -1.09
N HIS A 276 -17.86 -35.87 -0.68
CA HIS A 276 -16.61 -36.51 -1.12
C HIS A 276 -15.35 -35.63 -0.95
N ILE A 277 -15.28 -34.88 0.15
CA ILE A 277 -14.15 -33.99 0.44
C ILE A 277 -12.88 -34.80 0.63
N LYS A 278 -11.81 -34.39 -0.08
CA LYS A 278 -10.46 -35.01 0.00
C LYS A 278 -9.38 -34.06 0.48
N THR A 279 -9.68 -32.77 0.51
CA THR A 279 -8.76 -31.74 0.96
C THR A 279 -9.50 -30.76 1.86
N ILE A 280 -8.88 -30.41 2.99
CA ILE A 280 -9.35 -29.40 3.92
C ILE A 280 -8.32 -28.27 3.92
N PHE A 281 -8.78 -27.05 3.64
CA PHE A 281 -7.94 -25.88 3.58
C PHE A 281 -7.93 -25.14 4.91
N VAL A 282 -6.75 -24.86 5.42
CA VAL A 282 -6.55 -24.13 6.69
C VAL A 282 -5.77 -22.85 6.45
N GLN A 283 -5.83 -21.95 7.42
CA GLN A 283 -5.12 -20.68 7.43
C GLN A 283 -4.17 -20.65 8.62
N ILE A 284 -2.98 -20.06 8.46
CA ILE A 284 -1.97 -20.00 9.54
C ILE A 284 -2.41 -19.15 10.73
N GLN A 285 -3.32 -18.21 10.48
CA GLN A 285 -3.82 -17.24 11.45
C GLN A 285 -4.78 -17.89 12.47
N TYR A 286 -5.30 -19.09 12.20
CA TYR A 286 -6.35 -19.74 12.97
C TYR A 286 -6.00 -21.16 13.41
N SER A 287 -6.76 -21.67 14.39
CA SER A 287 -6.61 -23.05 14.88
C SER A 287 -6.91 -24.08 13.79
N SER A 288 -5.99 -25.03 13.57
CA SER A 288 -6.19 -26.16 12.65
C SER A 288 -6.63 -27.45 13.34
N LYS A 289 -6.96 -27.41 14.65
CA LYS A 289 -7.27 -28.63 15.43
C LYS A 289 -8.52 -29.35 14.91
N GLY A 290 -9.62 -28.62 14.71
CA GLY A 290 -10.86 -29.18 14.15
C GLY A 290 -10.65 -29.76 12.75
N ALA A 291 -9.97 -29.02 11.87
CA ALA A 291 -9.62 -29.46 10.52
C ALA A 291 -8.81 -30.76 10.50
N LYS A 292 -7.76 -30.86 11.32
CA LYS A 292 -6.93 -32.08 11.43
C LYS A 292 -7.73 -33.29 11.92
N LEU A 293 -8.64 -33.08 12.86
CA LEU A 293 -9.49 -34.16 13.36
C LEU A 293 -10.47 -34.64 12.30
N ILE A 294 -11.13 -33.74 11.58
CA ILE A 294 -12.03 -34.09 10.47
C ILE A 294 -11.25 -34.82 9.37
N ALA A 295 -10.08 -34.29 9.00
CA ALA A 295 -9.21 -34.89 7.98
C ALA A 295 -8.87 -36.35 8.30
N ALA A 296 -8.50 -36.63 9.56
CA ALA A 296 -8.22 -38.00 10.02
C ALA A 296 -9.45 -38.93 9.92
N GLN A 297 -10.66 -38.42 10.14
CA GLN A 297 -11.91 -39.20 10.11
C GLN A 297 -12.42 -39.51 8.69
N ILE A 298 -12.01 -38.74 7.69
CA ILE A 298 -12.46 -38.89 6.30
C ILE A 298 -11.33 -39.28 5.33
N GLY A 299 -10.09 -39.37 5.83
CA GLY A 299 -8.90 -39.63 5.01
C GLY A 299 -8.59 -38.48 4.05
N ALA A 300 -8.80 -37.23 4.49
CA ALA A 300 -8.48 -36.03 3.71
C ALA A 300 -7.10 -35.48 4.05
N GLN A 301 -6.51 -34.73 3.12
CA GLN A 301 -5.30 -33.96 3.34
C GLN A 301 -5.64 -32.59 3.93
N VAL A 302 -4.69 -32.01 4.67
CA VAL A 302 -4.80 -30.63 5.16
C VAL A 302 -3.77 -29.78 4.42
N ILE A 303 -4.24 -28.73 3.75
CA ILE A 303 -3.39 -27.81 2.98
C ILE A 303 -3.55 -26.40 3.55
N ASN A 304 -2.45 -25.68 3.70
CA ASN A 304 -2.49 -24.28 4.09
C ASN A 304 -2.74 -23.38 2.87
N LEU A 305 -3.72 -22.49 2.96
CA LEU A 305 -3.99 -21.44 1.98
C LEU A 305 -4.16 -20.12 2.72
N ASP A 306 -3.40 -19.10 2.31
CA ASP A 306 -3.40 -17.79 2.94
C ASP A 306 -4.15 -16.77 2.07
N PRO A 307 -5.35 -16.32 2.48
CA PRO A 307 -6.09 -15.30 1.75
C PRO A 307 -5.47 -13.89 1.89
N TYR A 308 -4.46 -13.70 2.74
CA TYR A 308 -3.83 -12.42 3.04
C TYR A 308 -2.40 -12.28 2.45
N SER A 309 -2.01 -13.12 1.50
CA SER A 309 -0.67 -13.08 0.90
C SER A 309 -0.34 -11.74 0.22
N GLU A 310 0.89 -11.24 0.40
CA GLU A 310 1.41 -10.08 -0.35
C GLU A 310 1.63 -10.40 -1.84
N ASN A 311 1.94 -11.65 -2.19
CA ASN A 311 2.01 -12.08 -3.59
C ASN A 311 0.61 -12.43 -4.10
N TYR A 312 -0.15 -11.39 -4.42
CA TYR A 312 -1.57 -11.47 -4.74
C TYR A 312 -1.87 -12.40 -5.93
N TYR A 313 -1.12 -12.28 -7.04
CA TYR A 313 -1.33 -13.10 -8.23
C TYR A 313 -1.07 -14.58 -7.97
N GLU A 314 0.07 -14.89 -7.34
CA GLU A 314 0.41 -16.27 -7.05
C GLU A 314 -0.53 -16.88 -6.02
N SER A 315 -1.00 -16.10 -5.06
CA SER A 315 -1.99 -16.56 -4.08
C SER A 315 -3.28 -17.00 -4.77
N LEU A 316 -3.85 -16.17 -5.66
CA LEU A 316 -5.07 -16.54 -6.37
C LEU A 316 -4.88 -17.73 -7.32
N ARG A 317 -3.72 -17.84 -7.98
CA ARG A 317 -3.39 -19.04 -8.77
C ARG A 317 -3.27 -20.28 -7.90
N THR A 318 -2.64 -20.16 -6.74
CA THR A 318 -2.51 -21.25 -5.77
C THR A 318 -3.88 -21.70 -5.25
N ILE A 319 -4.77 -20.75 -4.93
CA ILE A 319 -6.15 -21.02 -4.53
C ILE A 319 -6.90 -21.75 -5.65
N ALA A 320 -6.85 -21.24 -6.89
CA ALA A 320 -7.49 -21.87 -8.03
C ALA A 320 -6.97 -23.30 -8.31
N GLN A 321 -5.64 -23.47 -8.25
CA GLN A 321 -5.00 -24.77 -8.44
C GLN A 321 -5.38 -25.75 -7.31
N ALA A 322 -5.45 -25.27 -6.07
CA ALA A 322 -5.84 -26.07 -4.93
C ALA A 322 -7.30 -26.53 -5.04
N PHE A 323 -8.21 -25.62 -5.39
CA PHE A 323 -9.64 -25.94 -5.49
C PHE A 323 -9.95 -26.85 -6.69
N SER A 324 -9.36 -26.56 -7.86
CA SER A 324 -9.51 -27.39 -9.06
C SER A 324 -8.85 -28.77 -8.95
N SER A 325 -7.89 -28.96 -8.03
CA SER A 325 -7.25 -30.26 -7.78
C SER A 325 -8.11 -31.23 -6.99
N GLN A 326 -9.23 -30.78 -6.40
CA GLN A 326 -10.08 -31.67 -5.64
C GLN A 326 -10.78 -32.65 -6.59
N PRO A 327 -10.64 -33.98 -6.38
CA PRO A 327 -11.18 -34.98 -7.28
C PRO A 327 -12.69 -34.81 -7.49
N PRO A 328 -13.22 -34.93 -8.72
CA PRO A 328 -14.64 -34.88 -9.00
C PRO A 328 -15.46 -35.84 -8.12
N ILE A 329 -16.70 -35.47 -7.84
CA ILE A 329 -17.66 -36.37 -7.19
C ILE A 329 -17.87 -37.59 -8.11
N PRO A 330 -17.69 -38.82 -7.62
CA PRO A 330 -17.96 -40.01 -8.42
C PRO A 330 -19.39 -39.98 -8.97
N SER A 331 -19.57 -40.30 -10.25
CA SER A 331 -20.92 -40.49 -10.78
C SER A 331 -21.59 -41.64 -10.03
N PRO A 332 -22.88 -41.53 -9.66
CA PRO A 332 -23.59 -42.66 -9.07
C PRO A 332 -23.48 -43.84 -10.04
N THR A 333 -22.96 -44.97 -9.56
CA THR A 333 -22.98 -46.21 -10.33
C THR A 333 -24.44 -46.51 -10.62
N LYS A 334 -24.78 -46.62 -11.91
CA LYS A 334 -26.07 -47.18 -12.31
C LYS A 334 -25.98 -48.67 -12.02
N ASP A 335 -26.36 -49.06 -10.81
CA ASP A 335 -26.57 -50.45 -10.43
C ASP A 335 -27.83 -51.00 -11.11
#